data_AF-A0A0J8STG9-F1
#
_entry.id   AF-A0A0J8STG9-F1
#
_cell.length_a   1.000
_cell.length_b   1.000
_cell.length_c   1.000
_cell.angle_alpha   90.00
_cell.angle_beta   90.00
_cell.angle_gamma   90.00
#
_symmetry.space_group_name_H-M   'P 1'
#
loop_
_entity.id
_entity.type
_entity.pdbx_description
1 polymer ?
#
loop_
_entity_poly.entity_id
_entity_poly.type
_entity_poly.pdbx_seq_one_letter_code
_entity_poly.pdbx_strand_id
1 'polypeptide(L)' 'MSIACVRIYLDDDVSECMNGVLRVGRVISEDEQGNETNHNDLVDNTEFHDIDTLKKYIADFLKINESAIEIEE' A
#
# COMPACT_ATOMS: atom_id res chain seq x y z
N MET A 1 -13.92 8.63 10.49
CA MET A 1 -13.31 7.35 10.88
C MET A 1 -11.82 7.53 10.72
N SER A 2 -11.05 7.31 11.79
CA SER A 2 -9.60 7.41 11.75
C SER A 2 -9.04 6.05 11.39
N ILE A 3 -8.17 6.00 10.38
CA ILE A 3 -7.46 4.78 10.02
C ILE A 3 -6.39 4.54 11.08
N ALA A 4 -6.39 3.36 11.69
CA ALA A 4 -5.44 2.95 12.71
C ALA A 4 -4.16 2.39 12.07
N CYS A 5 -4.30 1.50 11.08
CA CYS A 5 -3.18 0.97 10.32
C CYS A 5 -3.57 0.70 8.85
N VAL A 6 -2.57 0.65 7.97
CA VAL A 6 -2.73 0.26 6.57
C VAL A 6 -1.70 -0.79 6.23
N ARG A 7 -2.15 -1.92 5.69
CA ARG A 7 -1.32 -3.02 5.21
C ARG A 7 -1.35 -3.02 3.68
N ILE A 8 -0.16 -2.96 3.09
CA ILE A 8 0.03 -3.00 1.64
C ILE A 8 0.69 -4.33 1.31
N TYR A 9 0.05 -5.11 0.45
CA TYR A 9 0.59 -6.34 -0.11
C TYR A 9 1.12 -6.02 -1.49
N LEU A 10 2.40 -6.32 -1.71
CA LEU A 10 3.03 -6.18 -3.01
C LEU A 10 2.64 -7.38 -3.90
N ASP A 11 2.60 -7.14 -5.20
CA ASP A 11 2.40 -8.19 -6.19
C ASP A 11 3.75 -8.84 -6.51
N ASP A 12 3.90 -10.13 -6.21
CA ASP A 12 5.14 -10.90 -6.41
C ASP A 12 5.35 -11.32 -7.88
N ASP A 13 4.40 -11.04 -8.78
CA ASP A 13 4.46 -11.45 -10.20
C ASP A 13 5.43 -10.59 -11.05
N VAL A 14 6.20 -9.70 -10.42
CA VAL A 14 7.25 -8.92 -11.10
C VAL A 14 8.47 -9.81 -11.33
N SER A 15 8.42 -10.56 -12.44
CA SER A 15 9.50 -11.42 -12.95
C SER A 15 10.90 -10.81 -12.76
N GLU A 16 11.86 -11.66 -12.39
CA GLU A 16 13.28 -11.40 -12.06
C GLU A 16 14.08 -10.50 -13.04
N CYS A 17 13.50 -10.08 -14.17
CA CYS A 17 14.04 -9.13 -15.13
C CYS A 17 13.71 -7.65 -14.83
N MET A 18 12.79 -7.34 -13.92
CA MET A 18 12.45 -5.96 -13.51
C MET A 18 13.01 -5.67 -12.12
N ASN A 19 14.34 -5.61 -12.05
CA ASN A 19 15.09 -5.40 -10.82
C ASN A 19 14.81 -3.98 -10.26
N GLY A 20 13.88 -3.87 -9.31
CA GLY A 20 13.59 -2.63 -8.55
C GLY A 20 12.23 -1.98 -8.78
N VAL A 21 11.23 -2.67 -9.34
CA VAL A 21 9.85 -2.17 -9.43
C VAL A 21 8.95 -2.87 -8.41
N LEU A 22 8.32 -2.08 -7.55
CA LEU A 22 7.31 -2.47 -6.57
C LEU A 22 5.94 -2.19 -7.17
N ARG A 23 5.09 -3.19 -7.23
CA ARG A 23 3.71 -3.05 -7.67
C ARG A 23 2.77 -3.38 -6.52
N VAL A 24 1.79 -2.51 -6.30
CA VAL A 24 0.76 -2.74 -5.28
C VAL A 24 -0.19 -3.81 -5.78
N GLY A 25 -0.30 -4.93 -5.06
CA GLY A 25 -1.25 -5.99 -5.32
C GLY A 25 -2.55 -5.82 -4.53
N ARG A 26 -2.46 -5.39 -3.27
CA ARG A 26 -3.63 -5.14 -2.42
C ARG A 26 -3.34 -4.11 -1.34
N VAL A 27 -4.34 -3.29 -1.01
CA VAL A 27 -4.25 -2.32 0.10
C VAL A 27 -5.45 -2.49 1.03
N ILE A 28 -5.17 -2.70 2.32
CA ILE A 28 -6.20 -2.88 3.35
C ILE A 28 -5.94 -1.85 4.44
N SER A 29 -6.95 -1.05 4.79
CA SER A 29 -6.89 -0.17 5.97
C SER A 29 -7.76 -0.74 7.09
N GLU A 30 -7.28 -0.70 8.31
CA GLU A 30 -8.03 -1.07 9.52
C GLU A 30 -8.32 0.20 10.34
N ASP A 31 -9.58 0.38 10.78
CA ASP A 31 -9.94 1.48 11.70
C ASP A 31 -9.76 1.07 13.18
N GLU A 32 -9.90 2.02 14.10
CA GLU A 32 -9.73 1.78 15.55
C GLU A 32 -10.72 0.74 16.13
N GLN A 33 -11.82 0.44 15.44
CA GLN A 33 -12.77 -0.60 15.84
C GLN A 33 -12.45 -1.96 15.22
N GLY A 34 -11.37 -2.08 14.44
CA GLY A 34 -10.95 -3.30 13.78
C GLY A 34 -11.72 -3.63 12.50
N ASN A 35 -12.43 -2.68 11.87
CA ASN A 35 -13.04 -2.94 10.56
C ASN A 35 -12.00 -2.73 9.46
N GLU A 36 -11.87 -3.74 8.61
CA GLU A 36 -11.00 -3.71 7.45
C GLU A 36 -11.75 -3.14 6.24
N THR A 37 -11.11 -2.20 5.54
CA THR A 37 -11.59 -1.65 4.26
C THR A 37 -10.56 -1.93 3.19
N ASN A 38 -11.00 -2.53 2.09
CA ASN A 38 -10.13 -2.88 0.97
C ASN A 38 -10.16 -1.77 -0.08
N HIS A 39 -9.00 -1.24 -0.44
CA HIS A 39 -8.84 -0.12 -1.37
C HIS A 39 -8.35 -0.62 -2.72
N ASN A 40 -9.22 -1.33 -3.45
CA ASN A 40 -8.88 -1.83 -4.79
C ASN A 40 -8.55 -0.71 -5.80
N ASP A 41 -9.00 0.53 -5.53
CA ASP A 41 -8.71 1.72 -6.34
C ASP A 41 -7.20 2.08 -6.32
N LEU A 42 -6.47 1.66 -5.27
CA LEU A 42 -5.03 1.87 -5.15
C LEU A 42 -4.20 0.81 -5.91
N VAL A 43 -4.85 -0.23 -6.43
CA VAL A 43 -4.25 -1.35 -7.17
C VAL A 43 -4.31 -1.04 -8.68
N ASP A 44 -3.77 0.13 -9.09
CA ASP A 44 -3.99 0.66 -10.45
C ASP A 44 -2.78 0.45 -11.40
N ASN A 45 -2.12 -0.72 -11.35
CA ASN A 45 -0.89 -1.02 -12.13
C ASN A 45 0.24 0.02 -11.94
N THR A 46 0.16 0.87 -10.91
CA THR A 46 1.17 1.90 -10.68
C THR A 46 2.46 1.24 -10.22
N GLU A 47 3.52 1.53 -10.95
CA GLU A 47 4.86 1.01 -10.71
C GLU A 47 5.61 2.00 -9.83
N PHE A 48 6.04 1.53 -8.66
CA PHE A 48 6.87 2.29 -7.73
C PHE A 48 8.29 1.75 -7.79
N HIS A 49 9.28 2.62 -7.64
CA HIS A 49 10.68 2.19 -7.71
C HIS A 49 11.34 2.15 -6.32
N ASP A 50 10.59 2.52 -5.29
CA ASP A 50 11.04 2.62 -3.91
C ASP A 50 9.84 2.65 -2.94
N ILE A 51 10.08 2.12 -1.73
CA ILE A 51 9.09 1.97 -0.66
C ILE A 51 8.60 3.32 -0.13
N ASP A 52 9.48 4.31 0.03
CA ASP A 52 9.14 5.63 0.56
C ASP A 52 8.17 6.35 -0.39
N THR A 53 8.41 6.24 -1.70
CA THR A 53 7.50 6.78 -2.72
C THR A 53 6.12 6.11 -2.69
N LEU A 54 6.10 4.78 -2.54
CA LEU A 54 4.87 4.01 -2.42
C LEU A 54 4.09 4.40 -1.15
N LYS A 55 4.78 4.50 0.01
CA LYS A 55 4.14 4.91 1.27
C LYS A 55 3.57 6.32 1.18
N LYS A 56 4.30 7.27 0.61
CA LYS A 56 3.81 8.65 0.39
C LYS A 56 2.56 8.70 -0.47
N TYR A 57 2.55 7.94 -1.56
CA TYR A 57 1.39 7.89 -2.46
C TYR A 57 0.13 7.41 -1.72
N ILE A 58 0.25 6.31 -0.98
CA ILE A 58 -0.87 5.73 -0.22
C ILE A 58 -1.28 6.63 0.95
N ALA A 59 -0.31 7.23 1.63
CA ALA A 59 -0.56 8.17 2.73
C ALA A 59 -1.32 9.41 2.25
N ASP A 60 -0.95 9.98 1.11
CA ASP A 60 -1.63 11.15 0.52
C ASP A 60 -3.06 10.79 0.08
N PHE A 61 -3.23 9.64 -0.58
CA PHE A 61 -4.53 9.16 -1.03
C PHE A 61 -5.50 8.92 0.13
N LEU A 62 -5.03 8.27 1.20
CA LEU A 62 -5.83 7.95 2.38
C LEU A 62 -5.86 9.09 3.42
N LYS A 63 -5.07 10.15 3.20
CA LYS A 63 -4.86 11.28 4.13
C LYS A 63 -4.43 10.85 5.54
N ILE A 64 -3.48 9.93 5.60
CA ILE A 64 -2.92 9.39 6.84
C ILE A 64 -1.43 9.68 6.95
N ASN A 65 -0.84 9.34 8.09
CA ASN A 65 0.61 9.40 8.28
C ASN A 65 1.27 8.14 7.72
N GLU A 66 2.42 8.30 7.06
CA GLU A 66 3.24 7.19 6.54
C GLU A 66 3.66 6.20 7.62
N SER A 67 3.75 6.66 8.88
CA SER A 67 4.08 5.83 10.04
C SER A 67 3.01 4.77 10.37
N ALA A 68 1.78 4.94 9.86
CA ALA A 68 0.71 3.96 10.01
C ALA A 68 0.66 2.92 8.87
N ILE A 69 1.62 2.98 7.94
CA ILE A 69 1.67 2.12 6.76
C ILE A 69 2.73 1.03 6.93
N GLU A 70 2.25 -0.20 6.86
CA GLU A 70 3.03 -1.44 6.90
C GLU A 70 2.97 -2.11 5.53
N ILE A 71 4.12 -2.60 5.07
CA ILE A 71 4.23 -3.32 3.79
C ILE A 71 4.50 -4.77 4.15
N GLU A 72 3.66 -5.64 3.61
CA GLU A 72 3.75 -7.09 3.75
C GLU A 72 4.24 -7.65 2.40
N GLU A 73 5.32 -8.43 2.46
CA GLU A 73 5.88 -9.20 1.34
C GLU A 73 5.15 -10.54 1.16
#